data_AF-A0A522WLY0-F1
#
_entry.id   AF-A0A522WLY0-F1
#
_cell.length_a   1.000
_cell.length_b   1.000
_cell.length_c   1.000
_cell.angle_alpha   90.00
_cell.angle_beta   90.00
_cell.angle_gamma   90.00
#
_symmetry.space_group_name_H-M   'P 1'
#
loop_
_entity.id
_entity.type
_entity.pdbx_description
1 polymer ?
#
loop_
_entity_poly.entity_id
_entity_poly.type
_entity_poly.pdbx_seq_one_letter_code
_entity_poly.pdbx_strand_id
1 'polypeptide(L)'
;MPLSLNEIKDRALAFSREWEGAQAERAEAQTFWNEFFNVFGVSRRRLASFEEPVRRARTRFEEKGAGGGFIDLFWRGTLIAEHKSLGRDLDSAYKQALEYFDGLAERDLPRYVIVSDFARIRLYDLDTGRPTEFPLKDLYKNIKLFGFIAGYITQQITAQDPVNIKAAERMGKLHDRLRASGYEGHVLEVLLVRLLFCLFAEDTTLFEPRGSFRDFIENNTREDGSDLGPQLSLLFQVLNTAENRRQKGLDEVFVAFPYVNGRLFEETLPISACDRTMREMLLDCCALDWGRISPAIFGALFQ
;
A
#
# COMPACT_ATOMS: atom_id res chain seq x y z
N MET A 1 -12.71 0.77 -14.46
CA MET A 1 -13.89 1.40 -13.80
C MET A 1 -14.07 0.77 -12.45
N PRO A 2 -14.47 1.56 -11.44
CA PRO A 2 -14.68 1.03 -10.12
C PRO A 2 -15.90 0.08 -10.05
N LEU A 3 -15.79 -1.01 -9.29
CA LEU A 3 -16.91 -1.95 -9.13
C LEU A 3 -18.04 -1.31 -8.33
N SER A 4 -19.25 -1.39 -8.85
CA SER A 4 -20.46 -1.03 -8.12
C SER A 4 -20.70 -1.99 -6.94
N LEU A 5 -21.43 -1.53 -5.94
CA LEU A 5 -21.77 -2.36 -4.77
C LEU A 5 -22.54 -3.63 -5.17
N ASN A 6 -23.37 -3.55 -6.22
CA ASN A 6 -24.09 -4.69 -6.75
C ASN A 6 -23.14 -5.70 -7.41
N GLU A 7 -22.18 -5.23 -8.21
CA GLU A 7 -21.15 -6.12 -8.79
C GLU A 7 -20.30 -6.80 -7.71
N ILE A 8 -19.91 -6.07 -6.64
CA ILE A 8 -19.20 -6.65 -5.50
C ILE A 8 -20.07 -7.71 -4.82
N LYS A 9 -21.37 -7.44 -4.63
CA LYS A 9 -22.31 -8.39 -4.02
C LYS A 9 -22.46 -9.66 -4.85
N ASP A 10 -22.59 -9.54 -6.16
CA ASP A 10 -22.73 -10.68 -7.07
C ASP A 10 -21.46 -11.53 -7.12
N ARG A 11 -20.29 -10.88 -7.15
CA ARG A 11 -18.99 -11.55 -7.02
C ARG A 11 -18.85 -12.25 -5.67
N ALA A 12 -19.27 -11.62 -4.58
CA ALA A 12 -19.22 -12.23 -3.25
C ALA A 12 -20.13 -13.46 -3.15
N LEU A 13 -21.30 -13.45 -3.80
CA LEU A 13 -22.18 -14.62 -3.90
C LEU A 13 -21.51 -15.77 -4.68
N ALA A 14 -20.90 -15.46 -5.83
CA ALA A 14 -20.19 -16.45 -6.64
C ALA A 14 -19.02 -17.07 -5.85
N PHE A 15 -18.18 -16.23 -5.25
CA PHE A 15 -17.08 -16.64 -4.38
C PHE A 15 -17.55 -17.55 -3.24
N SER A 16 -18.62 -17.17 -2.54
CA SER A 16 -19.12 -17.95 -1.41
C SER A 16 -19.65 -19.34 -1.82
N ARG A 17 -20.15 -19.48 -3.06
CA ARG A 17 -20.59 -20.76 -3.62
C ARG A 17 -19.44 -21.63 -4.07
N GLU A 18 -18.43 -21.03 -4.71
CA GLU A 18 -17.23 -21.74 -5.16
C GLU A 18 -16.51 -22.41 -3.98
N TRP A 19 -16.40 -21.69 -2.87
CA TRP A 19 -15.74 -22.17 -1.66
C TRP A 19 -16.66 -22.92 -0.69
N GLU A 20 -17.91 -23.21 -1.09
CA GLU A 20 -18.84 -23.97 -0.27
C GLU A 20 -18.36 -25.43 -0.12
N GLY A 21 -17.95 -25.80 1.09
CA GLY A 21 -17.50 -27.17 1.39
C GLY A 21 -16.05 -27.48 1.01
N ALA A 22 -15.25 -26.47 0.63
CA ALA A 22 -13.82 -26.63 0.41
C ALA A 22 -13.11 -27.19 1.66
N GLN A 23 -12.17 -28.13 1.45
CA GLN A 23 -11.40 -28.77 2.51
C GLN A 23 -9.90 -28.66 2.22
N ALA A 24 -9.15 -28.19 3.22
CA ALA A 24 -7.85 -27.56 3.01
C ALA A 24 -6.73 -28.43 2.40
N GLU A 25 -6.13 -27.91 1.32
CA GLU A 25 -4.70 -28.00 1.03
C GLU A 25 -4.03 -26.61 1.12
N ARG A 26 -2.71 -26.54 1.39
CA ARG A 26 -1.98 -25.26 1.51
C ARG A 26 -2.03 -24.40 0.23
N ALA A 27 -2.13 -25.04 -0.94
CA ALA A 27 -2.31 -24.36 -2.22
C ALA A 27 -3.67 -23.67 -2.36
N GLU A 28 -4.67 -24.08 -1.57
CA GLU A 28 -6.02 -23.51 -1.63
C GLU A 28 -6.13 -22.18 -0.86
N ALA A 29 -5.35 -21.96 0.21
CA ALA A 29 -5.40 -20.71 0.96
C ALA A 29 -4.95 -19.50 0.12
N GLN A 30 -3.92 -19.66 -0.69
CA GLN A 30 -3.46 -18.60 -1.59
C GLN A 30 -4.48 -18.32 -2.69
N THR A 31 -5.08 -19.36 -3.28
CA THR A 31 -6.16 -19.22 -4.27
C THR A 31 -7.38 -18.54 -3.66
N PHE A 32 -7.76 -18.92 -2.44
CA PHE A 32 -8.84 -18.30 -1.68
C PHE A 32 -8.62 -16.79 -1.54
N TRP A 33 -7.44 -16.36 -1.11
CA TRP A 33 -7.16 -14.93 -0.95
C TRP A 33 -7.15 -14.22 -2.31
N ASN A 34 -6.53 -14.80 -3.35
CA ASN A 34 -6.59 -14.27 -4.71
C ASN A 34 -8.03 -13.97 -5.16
N GLU A 35 -8.92 -14.93 -4.97
CA GLU A 35 -10.32 -14.80 -5.38
C GLU A 35 -11.11 -13.86 -4.47
N PHE A 36 -10.88 -13.90 -3.15
CA PHE A 36 -11.49 -13.00 -2.18
C PHE A 36 -11.19 -11.54 -2.51
N PHE A 37 -9.92 -11.21 -2.79
CA PHE A 37 -9.53 -9.85 -3.16
C PHE A 37 -10.06 -9.43 -4.54
N ASN A 38 -10.21 -10.38 -5.46
CA ASN A 38 -10.83 -10.14 -6.77
C ASN A 38 -12.34 -9.82 -6.67
N VAL A 39 -13.04 -10.27 -5.61
CA VAL A 39 -14.42 -9.82 -5.30
C VAL A 39 -14.48 -8.28 -5.22
N PHE A 40 -13.44 -7.66 -4.67
CA PHE A 40 -13.31 -6.21 -4.49
C PHE A 40 -12.54 -5.52 -5.63
N GLY A 41 -12.20 -6.25 -6.70
CA GLY A 41 -11.51 -5.70 -7.86
C GLY A 41 -10.00 -5.50 -7.69
N VAL A 42 -9.40 -6.07 -6.65
CA VAL A 42 -7.93 -6.09 -6.49
C VAL A 42 -7.38 -7.20 -7.38
N SER A 43 -6.52 -6.82 -8.34
CA SER A 43 -5.93 -7.75 -9.30
C SER A 43 -4.87 -8.64 -8.64
N ARG A 44 -4.63 -9.83 -9.22
CA ARG A 44 -3.56 -10.74 -8.77
C ARG A 44 -2.18 -10.09 -8.77
N ARG A 45 -1.90 -9.21 -9.75
CA ARG A 45 -0.64 -8.44 -9.80
C ARG A 45 -0.49 -7.53 -8.58
N ARG A 46 -1.56 -6.82 -8.22
CA ARG A 46 -1.59 -5.97 -7.02
C ARG A 46 -1.51 -6.80 -5.74
N LEU A 47 -2.10 -7.99 -5.72
CA LEU A 47 -2.02 -8.87 -4.57
C LEU A 47 -0.61 -9.45 -4.36
N ALA A 48 0.10 -9.77 -5.45
CA ALA A 48 1.46 -10.29 -5.40
C ALA A 48 2.44 -9.30 -4.76
N SER A 49 2.24 -7.98 -4.91
CA SER A 49 3.06 -6.98 -4.20
C SER A 49 2.80 -6.96 -2.69
N PHE A 50 1.65 -7.46 -2.22
CA PHE A 50 1.37 -7.66 -0.79
C PHE A 50 2.04 -8.95 -0.25
N GLU A 51 2.24 -9.96 -1.10
CA GLU A 51 2.94 -11.19 -0.70
C GLU A 51 4.48 -11.03 -0.64
N GLU A 52 5.06 -10.12 -1.42
CA GLU A 52 6.51 -9.91 -1.45
C GLU A 52 7.11 -9.46 -0.09
N PRO A 53 6.50 -8.51 0.64
CA PRO A 53 6.83 -8.23 2.04
C PRO A 53 6.85 -9.47 2.94
N VAL A 54 5.86 -10.37 2.80
CA VAL A 54 5.78 -11.62 3.58
C VAL A 54 6.97 -12.50 3.27
N ARG A 55 7.35 -12.65 1.98
CA ARG A 55 8.51 -13.46 1.58
C ARG A 55 9.82 -12.92 2.15
N ARG A 56 10.02 -11.60 2.13
CA ARG A 56 11.23 -10.98 2.71
C ARG A 56 11.26 -11.09 4.23
N ALA A 57 10.12 -10.94 4.90
CA ALA A 57 10.01 -11.21 6.33
C ALA A 57 10.33 -12.68 6.63
N ARG A 58 9.76 -13.61 5.85
CA ARG A 58 10.01 -15.06 5.97
C ARG A 58 11.50 -15.39 5.92
N THR A 59 12.25 -14.90 4.94
CA THR A 59 13.71 -15.12 4.86
C THR A 59 14.42 -14.63 6.12
N ARG A 60 14.08 -13.44 6.62
CA ARG A 60 14.67 -12.90 7.87
C ARG A 60 14.29 -13.68 9.13
N PHE A 61 13.08 -14.22 9.20
CA PHE A 61 12.61 -15.04 10.33
C PHE A 61 13.22 -16.44 10.31
N GLU A 62 13.35 -17.06 9.14
CA GLU A 62 14.03 -18.36 8.94
C GLU A 62 15.52 -18.25 9.34
N GLU A 63 16.19 -17.14 9.00
CA GLU A 63 17.57 -16.85 9.43
C GLU A 63 17.73 -16.65 10.95
N LYS A 64 16.67 -16.19 11.63
CA LYS A 64 16.66 -15.98 13.10
C LYS A 64 16.23 -17.21 13.90
N GLY A 65 15.95 -18.36 13.26
CA GLY A 65 15.63 -19.62 13.93
C GLY A 65 14.29 -19.63 14.68
N ALA A 66 13.39 -18.67 14.41
CA ALA A 66 12.08 -18.61 15.06
C ALA A 66 11.07 -19.50 14.32
N GLY A 67 10.66 -20.61 14.95
CA GLY A 67 9.70 -21.59 14.41
C GLY A 67 8.22 -21.17 14.53
N GLY A 68 7.87 -19.97 14.11
CA GLY A 68 6.49 -19.47 14.03
C GLY A 68 5.85 -19.78 12.67
N GLY A 69 4.54 -20.06 12.65
CA GLY A 69 3.77 -20.12 11.39
C GLY A 69 3.74 -18.74 10.73
N PHE A 70 3.82 -18.69 9.40
CA PHE A 70 3.88 -17.45 8.64
C PHE A 70 2.49 -17.01 8.20
N ILE A 71 2.29 -15.69 8.18
CA ILE A 71 1.09 -15.05 7.67
C ILE A 71 0.88 -15.33 6.18
N ASP A 72 -0.36 -15.51 5.75
CA ASP A 72 -0.66 -15.80 4.35
C ASP A 72 -0.55 -14.54 3.47
N LEU A 73 -0.88 -13.36 4.02
CA LEU A 73 -0.88 -12.11 3.25
C LEU A 73 -0.64 -10.89 4.13
N PHE A 74 0.12 -9.92 3.60
CA PHE A 74 0.40 -8.66 4.29
C PHE A 74 0.31 -7.43 3.37
N TRP A 75 -0.71 -6.61 3.59
CA TRP A 75 -0.81 -5.29 3.00
C TRP A 75 -0.42 -4.24 4.03
N ARG A 76 0.82 -3.74 3.93
CA ARG A 76 1.42 -2.74 4.84
C ARG A 76 0.47 -1.58 5.15
N GLY A 77 0.37 -1.23 6.43
CA GLY A 77 -0.47 -0.13 6.93
C GLY A 77 -1.98 -0.36 6.78
N THR A 78 -2.41 -1.45 6.15
CA THR A 78 -3.83 -1.68 5.80
C THR A 78 -4.35 -2.93 6.47
N LEU A 79 -3.89 -4.11 6.05
CA LEU A 79 -4.43 -5.38 6.53
C LEU A 79 -3.40 -6.50 6.56
N ILE A 80 -3.63 -7.44 7.46
CA ILE A 80 -2.96 -8.74 7.49
C ILE A 80 -4.02 -9.84 7.38
N ALA A 81 -3.72 -10.93 6.66
CA ALA A 81 -4.61 -12.07 6.57
C ALA A 81 -3.90 -13.38 6.91
N GLU A 82 -4.58 -14.21 7.70
CA GLU A 82 -4.13 -15.52 8.15
C GLU A 82 -5.24 -16.55 7.93
N HIS A 83 -4.89 -17.74 7.45
CA HIS A 83 -5.82 -18.78 7.08
C HIS A 83 -5.54 -20.07 7.84
N LYS A 84 -6.60 -20.81 8.17
CA LYS A 84 -6.52 -22.12 8.81
C LYS A 84 -7.26 -23.17 8.00
N SER A 85 -6.89 -24.43 8.21
CA SER A 85 -7.69 -25.54 7.69
C SER A 85 -9.11 -25.51 8.25
N LEU A 86 -10.05 -26.09 7.50
CA LEU A 86 -11.46 -26.13 7.84
C LEU A 86 -11.74 -26.53 9.30
N GLY A 87 -12.53 -25.71 10.01
CA GLY A 87 -13.00 -25.98 11.37
C GLY A 87 -11.95 -25.75 12.47
N ARG A 88 -10.78 -25.21 12.14
CA ARG A 88 -9.74 -24.84 13.12
C ARG A 88 -10.10 -23.55 13.86
N ASP A 89 -9.37 -23.31 14.95
CA ASP A 89 -9.57 -22.17 15.82
C ASP A 89 -9.04 -20.86 15.20
N LEU A 90 -9.93 -19.89 15.00
CA LEU A 90 -9.60 -18.57 14.48
C LEU A 90 -8.93 -17.66 15.52
N ASP A 91 -9.05 -17.94 16.83
CA ASP A 91 -8.31 -17.19 17.85
C ASP A 91 -6.81 -17.44 17.73
N SER A 92 -6.41 -18.69 17.43
CA SER A 92 -5.02 -19.03 17.14
C SER A 92 -4.47 -18.31 15.90
N ALA A 93 -5.29 -18.20 14.84
CA ALA A 93 -4.95 -17.47 13.63
C ALA A 93 -4.74 -15.98 13.93
N TYR A 94 -5.63 -15.39 14.72
CA TYR A 94 -5.55 -13.99 15.10
C TYR A 94 -4.28 -13.68 15.90
N LYS A 95 -3.92 -14.53 16.87
CA LYS A 95 -2.68 -14.37 17.66
C LYS A 95 -1.44 -14.40 16.76
N GLN A 96 -1.38 -15.33 15.81
CA GLN A 96 -0.26 -15.42 14.86
C GLN A 96 -0.17 -14.19 13.96
N ALA A 97 -1.31 -13.64 13.53
CA ALA A 97 -1.32 -12.39 12.79
C ALA A 97 -0.78 -11.20 13.61
N LEU A 98 -1.04 -11.15 14.92
CA LEU A 98 -0.52 -10.11 15.81
C LEU A 98 0.99 -10.25 16.10
N GLU A 99 1.51 -11.48 16.18
CA GLU A 99 2.96 -11.72 16.36
C GLU A 99 3.79 -11.09 15.23
N TYR A 100 3.20 -10.88 14.05
CA TYR A 100 3.87 -10.21 12.94
C TYR A 100 4.07 -8.70 13.14
N PHE A 101 3.41 -8.09 14.14
CA PHE A 101 3.52 -6.65 14.38
C PHE A 101 4.86 -6.27 14.98
N ASP A 102 5.52 -7.24 15.64
CA ASP A 102 6.81 -7.04 16.28
C ASP A 102 7.88 -6.64 15.25
N GLY A 103 8.40 -5.42 15.41
CA GLY A 103 9.45 -4.88 14.56
C GLY A 103 8.96 -4.16 13.30
N LEU A 104 7.64 -4.04 13.10
CA LEU A 104 7.09 -3.14 12.09
C LEU A 104 7.19 -1.68 12.56
N ALA A 105 7.50 -0.78 11.61
CA ALA A 105 7.37 0.65 11.86
C ALA A 105 5.91 1.00 12.14
N GLU A 106 5.65 2.05 12.92
CA GLU A 106 4.29 2.46 13.28
C GLU A 106 3.42 2.73 12.03
N ARG A 107 4.01 3.30 10.98
CA ARG A 107 3.36 3.52 9.67
C ARG A 107 2.98 2.25 8.89
N ASP A 108 3.56 1.10 9.25
CA ASP A 108 3.37 -0.18 8.58
C ASP A 108 2.39 -1.09 9.34
N LEU A 109 2.06 -0.74 10.58
CA LEU A 109 1.12 -1.49 11.40
C LEU A 109 -0.24 -1.55 10.67
N PRO A 110 -0.78 -2.75 10.40
CA PRO A 110 -2.05 -2.88 9.74
C PRO A 110 -3.18 -2.48 10.68
N ARG A 111 -4.22 -1.84 10.15
CA ARG A 111 -5.45 -1.55 10.89
C ARG A 111 -6.37 -2.77 11.00
N TYR A 112 -6.40 -3.58 9.95
CA TYR A 112 -7.33 -4.70 9.85
C TYR A 112 -6.61 -6.05 9.98
N VAL A 113 -7.23 -7.00 10.68
CA VAL A 113 -6.81 -8.42 10.67
C VAL A 113 -7.96 -9.25 10.14
N ILE A 114 -7.73 -10.04 9.10
CA ILE A 114 -8.71 -10.97 8.56
C ILE A 114 -8.23 -12.39 8.83
N VAL A 115 -9.07 -13.21 9.46
CA VAL A 115 -8.79 -14.64 9.62
C VAL A 115 -9.92 -15.48 9.05
N SER A 116 -9.57 -16.62 8.46
CA SER A 116 -10.54 -17.51 7.81
C SER A 116 -10.17 -18.99 7.97
N ASP A 117 -11.17 -19.86 7.96
CA ASP A 117 -11.03 -21.32 7.97
C ASP A 117 -11.83 -21.98 6.82
N PHE A 118 -11.97 -21.30 5.68
CA PHE A 118 -12.88 -21.64 4.56
C PHE A 118 -14.38 -21.61 4.88
N ALA A 119 -14.82 -21.92 6.09
CA ALA A 119 -16.24 -21.89 6.48
C ALA A 119 -16.68 -20.56 7.08
N ARG A 120 -15.77 -19.88 7.78
CA ARG A 120 -16.03 -18.64 8.52
C ARG A 120 -14.94 -17.64 8.20
N ILE A 121 -15.34 -16.37 8.20
CA ILE A 121 -14.42 -15.26 8.12
C ILE A 121 -14.63 -14.37 9.35
N ARG A 122 -13.53 -13.90 9.92
CA ARG A 122 -13.54 -12.96 11.03
C ARG A 122 -12.66 -11.77 10.68
N LEU A 123 -13.24 -10.58 10.76
CA LEU A 123 -12.55 -9.31 10.57
C LEU A 123 -12.39 -8.61 11.92
N TYR A 124 -11.18 -8.18 12.23
CA TYR A 124 -10.89 -7.25 13.32
C TYR A 124 -10.55 -5.88 12.74
N ASP A 125 -11.22 -4.83 13.22
CA ASP A 125 -10.78 -3.44 13.05
C ASP A 125 -10.11 -2.99 14.35
N LEU A 126 -8.78 -2.88 14.34
CA LEU A 126 -7.97 -2.63 15.53
C LEU A 126 -8.18 -1.24 16.13
N ASP A 127 -8.66 -0.27 15.33
CA ASP A 127 -9.02 1.05 15.85
C ASP A 127 -10.26 0.97 16.76
N THR A 128 -11.20 0.06 16.45
CA THR A 128 -12.47 -0.08 17.19
C THR A 128 -12.45 -1.21 18.21
N GLY A 129 -11.52 -2.16 18.07
CA GLY A 129 -11.35 -3.32 18.95
C GLY A 129 -12.46 -4.37 18.88
N ARG A 130 -13.38 -4.31 17.90
CA ARG A 130 -14.51 -5.24 17.80
C ARG A 130 -14.35 -6.20 16.62
N PRO A 131 -14.24 -7.52 16.85
CA PRO A 131 -14.31 -8.49 15.77
C PRO A 131 -15.74 -8.65 15.26
N THR A 132 -15.87 -8.90 13.96
CA THR A 132 -17.10 -9.39 13.35
C THR A 132 -16.81 -10.74 12.70
N GLU A 133 -17.50 -11.79 13.13
CA GLU A 133 -17.41 -13.15 12.58
C GLU A 133 -18.72 -13.53 11.92
N PHE A 134 -18.66 -14.16 10.75
CA PHE A 134 -19.84 -14.70 10.07
C PHE A 134 -19.47 -15.87 9.15
N PRO A 135 -20.43 -16.75 8.80
CA PRO A 135 -20.22 -17.82 7.83
C PRO A 135 -19.88 -17.27 6.44
N LEU A 136 -18.98 -17.92 5.69
CA LEU A 136 -18.55 -17.47 4.36
C LEU A 136 -19.74 -17.27 3.41
N LYS A 137 -20.75 -18.14 3.47
CA LYS A 137 -22.02 -18.01 2.71
C LYS A 137 -22.75 -16.68 2.89
N ASP A 138 -22.49 -15.96 3.99
CA ASP A 138 -23.08 -14.67 4.30
C ASP A 138 -22.17 -13.48 3.92
N LEU A 139 -21.04 -13.70 3.22
CA LEU A 139 -20.13 -12.63 2.78
C LEU A 139 -20.86 -11.53 2.00
N TYR A 140 -21.78 -11.90 1.11
CA TYR A 140 -22.57 -10.95 0.33
C TYR A 140 -23.43 -9.99 1.18
N LYS A 141 -23.79 -10.38 2.41
CA LYS A 141 -24.50 -9.52 3.37
C LYS A 141 -23.55 -8.55 4.08
N ASN A 142 -22.27 -8.90 4.15
CA ASN A 142 -21.24 -8.25 4.95
C ASN A 142 -20.17 -7.51 4.13
N ILE A 143 -20.30 -7.43 2.80
CA ILE A 143 -19.34 -6.77 1.90
C ILE A 143 -18.95 -5.34 2.31
N LYS A 144 -19.83 -4.62 3.01
CA LYS A 144 -19.56 -3.26 3.48
C LYS A 144 -18.44 -3.20 4.52
N LEU A 145 -18.22 -4.27 5.30
CA LEU A 145 -17.12 -4.38 6.25
C LEU A 145 -15.75 -4.31 5.56
N PHE A 146 -15.69 -4.71 4.29
CA PHE A 146 -14.47 -4.77 3.49
C PHE A 146 -14.39 -3.64 2.45
N GLY A 147 -15.19 -2.57 2.62
CA GLY A 147 -15.18 -1.43 1.70
C GLY A 147 -13.79 -0.79 1.53
N PHE A 148 -12.94 -0.89 2.56
CA PHE A 148 -11.55 -0.44 2.54
C PHE A 148 -10.69 -1.17 1.49
N ILE A 149 -10.99 -2.44 1.17
CA ILE A 149 -10.26 -3.22 0.17
C ILE A 149 -10.52 -2.69 -1.24
N ALA A 150 -11.77 -2.33 -1.51
CA ALA A 150 -12.20 -1.88 -2.83
C ALA A 150 -11.65 -0.48 -3.19
N GLY A 151 -11.00 0.21 -2.24
CA GLY A 151 -10.56 1.60 -2.42
C GLY A 151 -11.73 2.58 -2.60
N TYR A 152 -12.97 2.12 -2.33
CA TYR A 152 -14.18 2.93 -2.41
C TYR A 152 -14.59 3.37 -1.03
N ILE A 153 -14.08 4.53 -0.64
CA ILE A 153 -14.92 5.43 0.13
C ILE A 153 -14.86 6.76 -0.60
N THR A 154 -15.82 6.98 -1.50
CA THR A 154 -16.28 8.33 -1.87
C THR A 154 -16.89 8.96 -0.62
N GLN A 155 -16.04 9.27 0.35
CA GLN A 155 -16.37 10.23 1.38
C GLN A 155 -16.21 11.61 0.76
N GLN A 156 -17.09 12.52 1.13
CA GLN A 156 -16.89 13.93 0.80
C GLN A 156 -15.57 14.35 1.44
N ILE A 157 -14.52 14.51 0.63
CA ILE A 157 -13.23 15.01 1.07
C ILE A 157 -13.46 16.47 1.48
N THR A 158 -13.49 16.71 2.78
CA THR A 158 -13.58 18.06 3.33
C THR A 158 -12.18 18.55 3.67
N ALA A 159 -11.92 19.85 3.50
CA ALA A 159 -10.61 20.43 3.81
C ALA A 159 -10.20 20.26 5.30
N GLN A 160 -11.17 20.09 6.20
CA GLN A 160 -10.96 19.92 7.64
C GLN A 160 -10.74 18.46 8.08
N ASP A 161 -10.68 17.49 7.16
CA ASP A 161 -10.38 16.10 7.52
C ASP A 161 -9.01 16.04 8.25
N PRO A 162 -8.90 15.39 9.42
CA PRO A 162 -7.64 15.20 10.12
C PRO A 162 -6.50 14.61 9.27
N VAL A 163 -6.83 13.84 8.22
CA VAL A 163 -5.82 13.32 7.28
C VAL A 163 -5.07 14.46 6.56
N ASN A 164 -5.76 15.57 6.30
CA ASN A 164 -5.20 16.71 5.60
C ASN A 164 -4.14 17.41 6.46
N ILE A 165 -4.44 17.63 7.74
CA ILE A 165 -3.50 18.27 8.66
C ILE A 165 -2.21 17.42 8.76
N LYS A 166 -2.36 16.10 8.93
CA LYS A 166 -1.21 15.17 8.98
C LYS A 166 -0.39 15.19 7.70
N ALA A 167 -1.04 15.25 6.53
CA ALA A 167 -0.35 15.30 5.25
C ALA A 167 0.47 16.58 5.09
N ALA A 168 -0.14 17.73 5.42
CA ALA A 168 0.54 19.02 5.38
C ALA A 168 1.74 19.04 6.33
N GLU A 169 1.57 18.58 7.56
CA GLU A 169 2.65 18.49 8.56
C GLU A 169 3.80 17.57 8.12
N ARG A 170 3.51 16.40 7.53
CA ARG A 170 4.56 15.46 7.09
C ARG A 170 5.37 16.03 5.92
N MET A 171 4.70 16.59 4.92
CA MET A 171 5.37 17.24 3.79
C MET A 171 6.14 18.49 4.22
N GLY A 172 5.62 19.29 5.14
CA GLY A 172 6.32 20.45 5.71
C GLY A 172 7.61 20.05 6.45
N LYS A 173 7.58 18.96 7.23
CA LYS A 173 8.81 18.43 7.86
C LYS A 173 9.84 17.96 6.85
N LEU A 174 9.41 17.33 5.75
CA LEU A 174 10.30 16.91 4.67
C LEU A 174 10.91 18.12 3.95
N HIS A 175 10.11 19.15 3.65
CA HIS A 175 10.57 20.44 3.13
C HIS A 175 11.67 21.04 4.02
N ASP A 176 11.40 21.19 5.31
CA ASP A 176 12.33 21.83 6.25
C ASP A 176 13.64 21.05 6.37
N ARG A 177 13.57 19.72 6.31
CA ARG A 177 14.75 18.85 6.37
C ARG A 177 15.62 18.99 5.12
N LEU A 178 15.01 19.02 3.93
CA LEU A 178 15.71 19.26 2.66
C LEU A 178 16.34 20.67 2.64
N ARG A 179 15.61 21.68 3.11
CA ARG A 179 16.13 23.04 3.23
C ARG A 179 17.33 23.11 4.16
N ALA A 180 17.25 22.45 5.31
CA ALA A 180 18.34 22.40 6.29
C ALA A 180 19.60 21.68 5.77
N SER A 181 19.49 20.82 4.74
CA SER A 181 20.66 20.22 4.07
C SER A 181 21.24 21.10 2.95
N GLY A 182 20.67 22.28 2.70
CA GLY A 182 21.11 23.23 1.68
C GLY A 182 20.40 23.06 0.33
N TYR A 183 19.36 22.22 0.24
CA TYR A 183 18.53 22.11 -0.95
C TYR A 183 17.36 23.10 -0.84
N GLU A 184 17.47 24.26 -1.47
CA GLU A 184 16.58 25.40 -1.21
C GLU A 184 16.11 26.13 -2.48
N GLY A 185 15.16 27.05 -2.30
CA GLY A 185 14.63 27.90 -3.38
C GLY A 185 13.82 27.12 -4.40
N HIS A 186 13.81 27.59 -5.65
CA HIS A 186 12.98 27.04 -6.73
C HIS A 186 13.11 25.51 -6.88
N VAL A 187 14.33 24.98 -6.81
CA VAL A 187 14.56 23.54 -7.00
C VAL A 187 13.95 22.69 -5.89
N LEU A 188 13.91 23.19 -4.65
CA LEU A 188 13.24 22.54 -3.52
C LEU A 188 11.73 22.47 -3.76
N GLU A 189 11.13 23.60 -4.15
CA GLU A 189 9.68 23.67 -4.40
C GLU A 189 9.26 22.72 -5.51
N VAL A 190 10.01 22.69 -6.63
CA VAL A 190 9.72 21.77 -7.74
C VAL A 190 9.90 20.32 -7.30
N LEU A 191 10.93 19.98 -6.51
CA LEU A 191 11.11 18.63 -5.98
C LEU A 191 9.92 18.21 -5.12
N LEU A 192 9.43 19.07 -4.22
CA LEU A 192 8.28 18.75 -3.37
C LEU A 192 7.00 18.56 -4.18
N VAL A 193 6.74 19.40 -5.18
CA VAL A 193 5.58 19.22 -6.07
C VAL A 193 5.67 17.89 -6.83
N ARG A 194 6.87 17.46 -7.25
CA ARG A 194 7.08 16.16 -7.90
C ARG A 194 6.84 14.99 -6.95
N LEU A 195 7.34 15.06 -5.72
CA LEU A 195 7.09 14.04 -4.71
C LEU A 195 5.60 13.95 -4.38
N LEU A 196 4.94 15.10 -4.22
CA LEU A 196 3.51 15.19 -3.99
C LEU A 196 2.69 14.60 -5.13
N PHE A 197 3.11 14.84 -6.37
CA PHE A 197 2.54 14.19 -7.53
C PHE A 197 2.69 12.66 -7.45
N CYS A 198 3.88 12.15 -7.13
CA CYS A 198 4.12 10.70 -7.02
C CYS A 198 3.26 10.05 -5.92
N LEU A 199 3.12 10.71 -4.77
CA LEU A 199 2.27 10.28 -3.66
C LEU A 199 0.78 10.20 -4.07
N PHE A 200 0.29 11.19 -4.81
CA PHE A 200 -1.07 11.13 -5.36
C PHE A 200 -1.19 10.08 -6.47
N ALA A 201 -0.18 9.96 -7.33
CA ALA A 201 -0.18 9.05 -8.47
C ALA A 201 -0.17 7.57 -8.05
N GLU A 202 0.48 7.21 -6.94
CA GLU A 202 0.48 5.84 -6.42
C GLU A 202 -0.84 5.44 -5.77
N ASP A 203 -1.60 6.40 -5.23
CA ASP A 203 -2.90 6.15 -4.61
C ASP A 203 -4.06 6.32 -5.59
N THR A 204 -3.80 6.95 -6.74
CA THR A 204 -4.70 7.01 -7.88
C THR A 204 -4.34 5.93 -8.91
N THR A 205 -5.19 5.72 -9.91
CA THR A 205 -4.97 4.70 -10.95
C THR A 205 -3.86 5.09 -11.95
N LEU A 206 -2.93 5.96 -11.57
CA LEU A 206 -1.88 6.45 -12.46
C LEU A 206 -0.62 5.58 -12.37
N PHE A 207 -0.17 5.25 -11.16
CA PHE A 207 0.87 4.24 -10.98
C PHE A 207 0.23 2.91 -10.61
N GLU A 208 0.56 1.86 -11.35
CA GLU A 208 0.05 0.52 -11.11
C GLU A 208 1.19 -0.46 -10.81
N PRO A 209 1.04 -1.34 -9.81
CA PRO A 209 -0.05 -1.39 -8.83
C PRO A 209 -0.09 -0.18 -7.87
N ARG A 210 -1.20 -0.01 -7.14
CA ARG A 210 -1.28 0.98 -6.06
C ARG A 210 -0.14 0.75 -5.06
N GLY A 211 0.56 1.80 -4.66
CA GLY A 211 1.74 1.70 -3.79
C GLY A 211 3.08 1.54 -4.52
N SER A 212 3.10 1.56 -5.87
CA SER A 212 4.34 1.39 -6.65
C SER A 212 5.45 2.40 -6.29
N PHE A 213 5.10 3.63 -5.92
CA PHE A 213 6.11 4.63 -5.56
C PHE A 213 6.74 4.33 -4.19
N ARG A 214 5.91 3.97 -3.22
CA ARG A 214 6.38 3.43 -1.94
C ARG A 214 7.28 2.21 -2.12
N ASP A 215 6.84 1.22 -2.91
CA ASP A 215 7.59 -0.01 -3.16
C ASP A 215 8.94 0.28 -3.82
N PHE A 216 8.98 1.22 -4.77
CA PHE A 216 10.22 1.70 -5.37
C PHE A 216 11.19 2.27 -4.32
N ILE A 217 10.71 3.12 -3.40
CA ILE A 217 11.57 3.66 -2.34
C ILE A 217 12.03 2.54 -1.41
N GLU A 218 11.14 1.63 -1.01
CA GLU A 218 11.48 0.53 -0.08
C GLU A 218 12.51 -0.43 -0.68
N ASN A 219 12.40 -0.74 -1.97
CA ASN A 219 13.10 -1.87 -2.59
C ASN A 219 14.29 -1.45 -3.47
N ASN A 220 14.30 -0.20 -3.95
CA ASN A 220 15.29 0.29 -4.91
C ASN A 220 16.09 1.49 -4.39
N THR A 221 16.00 1.76 -3.08
CA THR A 221 16.87 2.71 -2.39
C THR A 221 17.45 2.10 -1.11
N ARG A 222 18.64 2.54 -0.72
CA ARG A 222 19.35 2.09 0.47
C ARG A 222 18.69 2.62 1.74
N GLU A 223 18.70 1.82 2.80
CA GLU A 223 18.15 2.18 4.11
C GLU A 223 18.86 3.38 4.78
N ASP A 224 20.09 3.71 4.36
CA ASP A 224 20.79 4.90 4.82
C ASP A 224 20.40 6.19 4.07
N GLY A 225 19.55 6.08 3.03
CA GLY A 225 19.06 7.18 2.22
C GLY A 225 20.06 7.76 1.22
N SER A 226 21.29 7.22 1.15
CA SER A 226 22.40 7.81 0.39
C SER A 226 22.16 7.87 -1.12
N ASP A 227 21.34 6.98 -1.67
CA ASP A 227 21.02 6.90 -3.10
C ASP A 227 19.59 7.38 -3.43
N LEU A 228 18.82 7.84 -2.45
CA LEU A 228 17.42 8.26 -2.65
C LEU A 228 17.31 9.39 -3.69
N GLY A 229 18.12 10.44 -3.56
CA GLY A 229 18.13 11.56 -4.51
C GLY A 229 18.44 11.14 -5.95
N PRO A 230 19.56 10.41 -6.19
CA PRO A 230 19.86 9.86 -7.51
C PRO A 230 18.74 8.99 -8.10
N GLN A 231 18.13 8.12 -7.30
CA GLN A 231 17.04 7.23 -7.73
C GLN A 231 15.77 8.02 -8.10
N LEU A 232 15.40 9.03 -7.30
CA LEU A 232 14.30 9.94 -7.63
C LEU A 232 14.57 10.74 -8.90
N SER A 233 15.80 11.22 -9.10
CA SER A 233 16.19 11.92 -10.34
C SER A 233 16.01 11.03 -11.57
N LEU A 234 16.40 9.75 -11.49
CA LEU A 234 16.19 8.79 -12.58
C LEU A 234 14.70 8.54 -12.81
N LEU A 235 13.91 8.32 -11.76
CA LEU A 235 12.47 8.16 -11.85
C LEU A 235 11.81 9.36 -12.56
N PHE A 236 12.16 10.59 -12.18
CA PHE A 236 11.59 11.79 -12.81
C PHE A 236 11.95 11.92 -14.29
N GLN A 237 13.14 11.49 -14.70
CA GLN A 237 13.47 11.41 -16.13
C GLN A 237 12.61 10.37 -16.85
N VAL A 238 12.34 9.23 -16.22
CA VAL A 238 11.49 8.17 -16.78
C VAL A 238 10.04 8.64 -16.93
N LEU A 239 9.51 9.37 -15.94
CA LEU A 239 8.18 9.99 -16.00
C LEU A 239 8.07 11.06 -17.11
N ASN A 240 9.20 11.67 -17.50
CA ASN A 240 9.32 12.61 -18.62
C ASN A 240 9.75 11.97 -19.95
N THR A 241 9.95 10.65 -20.00
CA THR A 241 10.40 9.95 -21.21
C THR A 241 9.31 9.02 -21.73
N ALA A 242 8.79 9.34 -22.92
CA ALA A 242 7.82 8.50 -23.63
C ALA A 242 8.33 7.05 -23.74
N GLU A 243 7.45 6.08 -23.52
CA GLU A 243 7.81 4.66 -23.38
C GLU A 243 8.65 4.13 -24.54
N ASN A 244 8.30 4.50 -25.77
CA ASN A 244 9.03 4.12 -27.00
C ASN A 244 10.41 4.79 -27.17
N ARG A 245 10.74 5.79 -26.35
CA ARG A 245 12.03 6.50 -26.33
C ARG A 245 12.92 6.07 -25.17
N ARG A 246 12.45 5.20 -24.28
CA ARG A 246 13.23 4.70 -23.14
C ARG A 246 14.37 3.81 -23.63
N GLN A 247 15.46 3.80 -22.86
CA GLN A 247 16.62 2.94 -23.16
C GLN A 247 16.23 1.46 -23.00
N LYS A 248 16.75 0.60 -23.89
CA LYS A 248 16.43 -0.84 -23.89
C LYS A 248 16.96 -1.60 -22.67
N GLY A 249 17.96 -1.04 -21.97
CA GLY A 249 18.54 -1.61 -20.76
C GLY A 249 18.05 -0.96 -19.46
N LEU A 250 16.98 -0.15 -19.52
CA LEU A 250 16.37 0.43 -18.34
C LEU A 250 15.78 -0.69 -17.46
N ASP A 251 16.05 -0.64 -16.15
CA ASP A 251 15.56 -1.61 -15.19
C ASP A 251 14.02 -1.69 -15.22
N GLU A 252 13.49 -2.92 -15.13
CA GLU A 252 12.05 -3.22 -15.19
C GLU A 252 11.24 -2.43 -14.16
N VAL A 253 11.83 -2.12 -13.00
CA VAL A 253 11.16 -1.30 -11.97
C VAL A 253 10.77 0.08 -12.50
N PHE A 254 11.60 0.69 -13.34
CA PHE A 254 11.32 1.99 -13.93
C PHE A 254 10.40 1.89 -15.14
N VAL A 255 10.51 0.80 -15.91
CA VAL A 255 9.63 0.55 -17.07
C VAL A 255 8.17 0.54 -16.65
N ALA A 256 7.86 0.06 -15.44
CA ALA A 256 6.51 -0.01 -14.90
C ALA A 256 5.85 1.38 -14.68
N PHE A 257 6.62 2.45 -14.53
CA PHE A 257 6.06 3.79 -14.36
C PHE A 257 5.62 4.38 -15.71
N PRO A 258 4.44 5.02 -15.79
CA PRO A 258 3.92 5.56 -17.04
C PRO A 258 4.71 6.78 -17.49
N TYR A 259 4.55 7.15 -18.77
CA TYR A 259 4.89 8.49 -19.22
C TYR A 259 3.79 9.46 -18.81
N VAL A 260 4.12 10.49 -18.03
CA VAL A 260 3.13 11.46 -17.53
C VAL A 260 2.96 12.65 -18.47
N ASN A 261 4.02 13.03 -19.19
CA ASN A 261 4.07 14.22 -20.06
C ASN A 261 3.45 15.49 -19.46
N GLY A 262 4.24 16.25 -18.70
CA GLY A 262 3.84 17.57 -18.26
C GLY A 262 5.05 18.42 -17.97
N ARG A 263 4.86 19.76 -18.01
CA ARG A 263 5.88 20.74 -17.63
C ARG A 263 6.50 20.45 -16.26
N LEU A 264 5.77 19.75 -15.38
CA LEU A 264 6.23 19.38 -14.04
C LEU A 264 7.57 18.61 -14.04
N PHE A 265 7.80 17.71 -15.00
CA PHE A 265 9.02 16.88 -15.05
C PHE A 265 10.03 17.33 -16.12
N GLU A 266 9.80 18.47 -16.77
CA GLU A 266 10.65 18.94 -17.89
C GLU A 266 12.00 19.49 -17.42
N GLU A 267 12.00 20.16 -16.26
CA GLU A 267 13.20 20.77 -15.69
C GLU A 267 14.13 19.71 -15.06
N THR A 268 15.39 19.72 -15.45
CA THR A 268 16.43 18.94 -14.76
C THR A 268 16.81 19.64 -13.47
N LEU A 269 16.55 19.01 -12.32
CA LEU A 269 16.93 19.53 -11.02
C LEU A 269 18.30 19.00 -10.58
N PRO A 270 19.07 19.75 -9.77
CA PRO A 270 20.20 19.20 -9.05
C PRO A 270 19.77 18.01 -8.18
N ILE A 271 20.64 17.01 -8.03
CA ILE A 271 20.36 15.85 -7.18
C ILE A 271 20.38 16.27 -5.71
N SER A 272 19.33 15.96 -4.96
CA SER A 272 19.28 16.19 -3.51
C SER A 272 20.13 15.17 -2.75
N ALA A 273 20.94 15.62 -1.80
CA ALA A 273 21.58 14.73 -0.84
C ALA A 273 20.58 14.35 0.25
N CYS A 274 20.32 13.05 0.40
CA CYS A 274 19.38 12.53 1.39
C CYS A 274 20.09 11.68 2.44
N ASP A 275 19.47 11.58 3.60
CA ASP A 275 19.88 10.69 4.69
C ASP A 275 18.75 9.72 5.05
N ARG A 276 19.03 8.81 5.99
CA ARG A 276 18.05 7.87 6.52
C ARG A 276 16.78 8.58 6.98
N THR A 277 16.91 9.73 7.65
CA THR A 277 15.77 10.45 8.22
C THR A 277 14.85 10.96 7.12
N MET A 278 15.39 11.55 6.05
CA MET A 278 14.61 12.01 4.90
C MET A 278 13.93 10.85 4.18
N ARG A 279 14.61 9.71 4.03
CA ARG A 279 14.02 8.51 3.45
C ARG A 279 12.82 8.02 4.26
N GLU A 280 12.97 7.94 5.57
CA GLU A 280 11.89 7.53 6.48
C GLU A 280 10.73 8.52 6.47
N MET A 281 11.00 9.83 6.44
CA MET A 281 9.96 10.86 6.30
C MET A 281 9.17 10.73 4.99
N LEU A 282 9.83 10.40 3.88
CA LEU A 282 9.15 10.17 2.60
C LEU A 282 8.31 8.88 2.64
N LEU A 283 8.82 7.80 3.24
CA LEU A 283 8.03 6.58 3.46
C LEU A 283 6.83 6.81 4.39
N ASP A 284 6.97 7.66 5.40
CA ASP A 284 5.86 8.10 6.23
C ASP A 284 4.84 8.89 5.40
N CYS A 285 5.26 9.70 4.43
CA CYS A 285 4.32 10.35 3.51
C CYS A 285 3.56 9.31 2.66
N CYS A 286 4.25 8.30 2.11
CA CYS A 286 3.65 7.20 1.34
C CYS A 286 2.65 6.34 2.13
N ALA A 287 2.67 6.39 3.46
CA ALA A 287 1.73 5.64 4.30
C ALA A 287 0.36 6.30 4.45
N LEU A 288 0.19 7.55 4.00
CA LEU A 288 -1.11 8.22 3.95
C LEU A 288 -1.87 7.83 2.68
N ASP A 289 -3.21 7.89 2.72
CA ASP A 289 -4.06 7.73 1.53
C ASP A 289 -4.27 9.09 0.86
N TRP A 290 -3.40 9.43 -0.09
CA TRP A 290 -3.42 10.68 -0.86
C TRP A 290 -4.61 10.80 -1.79
N GLY A 291 -5.29 9.70 -2.11
CA GLY A 291 -6.58 9.73 -2.81
C GLY A 291 -7.70 10.39 -1.97
N ARG A 292 -7.55 10.46 -0.65
CA ARG A 292 -8.49 11.10 0.28
C ARG A 292 -8.10 12.51 0.70
N ILE A 293 -6.95 12.98 0.23
CA ILE A 293 -6.41 14.27 0.62
C ILE A 293 -7.02 15.38 -0.23
N SER A 294 -7.48 16.45 0.42
CA SER A 294 -8.09 17.58 -0.27
C SER A 294 -7.04 18.39 -1.05
N PRO A 295 -7.31 18.77 -2.31
CA PRO A 295 -6.45 19.69 -3.04
C PRO A 295 -6.24 21.06 -2.35
N ALA A 296 -7.13 21.44 -1.43
CA ALA A 296 -6.99 22.70 -0.68
C ALA A 296 -5.72 22.75 0.19
N ILE A 297 -5.17 21.60 0.60
CA ILE A 297 -3.88 21.55 1.32
C ILE A 297 -2.74 22.12 0.50
N PHE A 298 -2.79 22.02 -0.83
CA PHE A 298 -1.71 22.51 -1.67
C PHE A 298 -1.46 23.99 -1.41
N GLY A 299 -2.51 24.79 -1.16
CA GLY A 299 -2.35 26.19 -0.77
C GLY A 299 -1.68 26.39 0.60
N ALA A 300 -1.86 25.47 1.54
CA ALA A 300 -1.26 25.54 2.88
C ALA A 300 0.18 25.02 2.93
N LEU A 301 0.59 24.15 1.99
CA LEU A 301 1.95 23.63 1.91
C LEU A 301 2.96 24.67 1.41
N PHE A 302 2.51 25.64 0.62
CA PHE A 302 3.34 26.68 0.01
C PHE A 302 3.12 28.08 0.63
N GLN A 303 2.45 28.15 1.79
CA GLN A 303 2.29 29.35 2.62
C GLN A 303 3.22 29.30 3.83
#